data_AF-A0A852ZAA4-F1
#
_entry.id   AF-A0A852ZAA4-F1
#
_cell.length_a   1.000
_cell.length_b   1.000
_cell.length_c   1.000
_cell.angle_alpha   90.00
_cell.angle_beta   90.00
_cell.angle_gamma   90.00
#
_symmetry.space_group_name_H-M   'P 1'
#
loop_
_entity.id
_entity.type
_entity.pdbx_description
1 polymer ?
#
loop_
_entity_poly.entity_id
_entity_poly.type
_entity_poly.pdbx_seq_one_letter_code
_entity_poly.pdbx_strand_id
1 'polypeptide(L)'
;MGAIFAVILIALVVAAVALTVPLVALVQRREQRRLEGLAAWASSIGWTTYAGSVEVPWTARLPGANPRGVRCLFTGIYRELPVSMAEYTYQTTHTTYVNGQTQVTTDNHDFVACVVHLPYTYPGIEVASRGSGSRMWRWLNGPDHTGEVGIDEFDRDFRVHSTHPELVRQVIGPALVRTHLAGMAPNWSLHGTDLLVYWQGRMEPTRVLPAVDSVIRVANLLGR
;
A
#
# COMPACT_ATOMS: atom_id res chain seq x y z
N MET A 1 -28.19 -34.28 -36.92
CA MET A 1 -26.93 -33.55 -36.65
C MET A 1 -27.12 -32.42 -35.62
N GLY A 2 -28.06 -31.47 -35.82
CA GLY A 2 -28.22 -30.31 -34.90
C GLY A 2 -28.59 -30.62 -33.44
N ALA A 3 -29.46 -31.61 -33.19
CA ALA A 3 -29.89 -31.95 -31.82
C ALA A 3 -28.76 -32.55 -30.96
N ILE A 4 -27.90 -33.37 -31.55
CA ILE A 4 -26.75 -33.99 -30.86
C ILE A 4 -25.74 -32.90 -30.48
N PHE A 5 -25.47 -31.96 -31.39
CA PHE A 5 -24.62 -30.81 -31.10
C PHE A 5 -25.16 -29.94 -29.96
N ALA A 6 -26.48 -29.69 -29.92
CA ALA A 6 -27.10 -28.92 -28.84
C ALA A 6 -26.99 -29.63 -27.48
N VAL A 7 -27.22 -30.95 -27.42
CA VAL A 7 -27.09 -31.74 -26.18
C VAL A 7 -25.65 -31.75 -25.68
N ILE A 8 -24.67 -31.93 -26.57
CA ILE A 8 -23.25 -31.92 -26.22
C ILE A 8 -22.85 -30.53 -25.69
N LEU A 9 -23.30 -29.45 -26.33
CA LEU A 9 -23.03 -28.07 -25.89
C LEU A 9 -23.61 -27.81 -24.50
N ILE A 10 -24.85 -28.20 -24.25
CA ILE A 10 -25.51 -28.03 -22.94
C ILE A 10 -24.76 -28.84 -21.87
N ALA A 11 -24.41 -30.09 -22.15
CA ALA A 11 -23.66 -30.94 -21.22
C ALA A 11 -22.28 -30.33 -20.88
N LEU A 12 -21.58 -29.75 -21.87
CA LEU A 12 -20.31 -29.05 -21.67
C LEU A 12 -20.45 -27.81 -20.79
N VAL A 13 -21.48 -26.99 -21.03
CA VAL A 13 -21.75 -25.80 -20.20
C VAL A 13 -22.08 -26.21 -18.76
N VAL A 14 -22.91 -27.24 -18.56
CA VAL A 14 -23.24 -27.75 -17.23
C VAL A 14 -22.00 -28.29 -16.52
N ALA A 15 -21.15 -29.06 -17.21
CA ALA A 15 -19.90 -29.55 -16.66
C ALA A 15 -18.92 -28.41 -16.30
N ALA A 16 -18.81 -27.38 -17.15
CA ALA A 16 -17.97 -26.21 -16.89
C ALA A 16 -18.46 -25.40 -15.69
N VAL A 17 -19.78 -25.19 -15.56
CA VAL A 17 -20.37 -24.50 -14.40
C VAL A 17 -20.18 -25.33 -13.13
N ALA A 18 -20.42 -26.65 -13.20
CA ALA A 18 -20.25 -27.55 -12.05
C ALA A 18 -18.81 -27.60 -11.53
N LEU A 19 -17.80 -27.38 -12.38
CA LEU A 19 -16.39 -27.34 -11.99
C LEU A 19 -15.92 -25.95 -11.53
N THR A 20 -16.44 -24.87 -12.11
CA THR A 20 -16.01 -23.49 -11.80
C THR A 20 -16.55 -23.01 -10.44
N VAL A 21 -17.82 -23.29 -10.13
CA VAL A 21 -18.45 -22.89 -8.85
C VAL A 21 -17.69 -23.39 -7.61
N PRO A 22 -17.34 -24.68 -7.46
CA PRO A 22 -16.60 -25.15 -6.29
C PRO A 22 -15.18 -24.56 -6.21
N LEU A 23 -14.54 -24.28 -7.35
CA LEU A 23 -13.23 -23.65 -7.39
C LEU A 23 -13.30 -22.21 -6.84
N VAL A 24 -14.28 -21.42 -7.31
CA VAL A 24 -14.52 -20.06 -6.82
C VAL A 24 -14.85 -20.06 -5.32
N ALA A 25 -15.73 -20.97 -4.88
CA ALA A 25 -16.11 -21.10 -3.48
C ALA A 25 -14.91 -21.47 -2.58
N LEU A 26 -14.00 -22.32 -3.04
CA LEU A 26 -12.80 -22.69 -2.30
C LEU A 26 -11.85 -21.50 -2.13
N VAL A 27 -11.66 -20.70 -3.18
CA VAL A 27 -10.84 -19.48 -3.15
C VAL A 27 -11.44 -18.47 -2.16
N GLN A 28 -12.75 -18.26 -2.21
CA GLN A 28 -13.45 -17.36 -1.29
C GLN A 28 -13.32 -17.82 0.17
N ARG A 29 -13.52 -19.12 0.44
CA ARG A 29 -13.38 -19.68 1.80
C ARG A 29 -11.97 -19.56 2.35
N ARG A 30 -10.95 -19.75 1.51
CA ARG A 30 -9.54 -19.57 1.92
C ARG A 30 -9.26 -18.12 2.29
N GLU A 31 -9.77 -17.18 1.49
CA GLU A 31 -9.61 -15.75 1.78
C GLU A 31 -10.35 -15.35 3.06
N GLN A 32 -11.58 -15.84 3.27
CA GLN A 32 -12.34 -15.60 4.50
C GLN A 32 -11.58 -16.09 5.74
N ARG A 33 -11.10 -17.34 5.73
CA ARG A 33 -10.30 -17.88 6.85
C ARG A 33 -9.03 -17.09 7.12
N ARG A 34 -8.39 -16.57 6.06
CA ARG A 34 -7.19 -15.72 6.20
C ARG A 34 -7.53 -14.41 6.88
N LEU A 35 -8.62 -13.75 6.48
CA LEU A 35 -9.09 -12.51 7.09
C LEU A 35 -9.56 -12.72 8.53
N GLU A 36 -10.25 -13.83 8.82
CA GLU A 36 -10.61 -14.24 10.18
C GLU A 36 -9.36 -14.43 11.06
N GLY A 37 -8.34 -15.11 10.55
CA GLY A 37 -7.07 -15.29 11.23
C GLY A 37 -6.34 -13.96 11.50
N LEU A 38 -6.36 -13.04 10.53
CA LEU A 38 -5.81 -11.69 10.70
C LEU A 38 -6.59 -10.87 11.73
N ALA A 39 -7.93 -10.93 11.70
CA ALA A 39 -8.77 -10.23 12.67
C ALA A 39 -8.58 -10.77 14.09
N ALA A 40 -8.46 -12.09 14.24
CA ALA A 40 -8.16 -12.74 15.52
C ALA A 40 -6.77 -12.34 16.04
N TRP A 41 -5.75 -12.33 15.17
CA TRP A 41 -4.42 -11.86 15.52
C TRP A 41 -4.42 -10.38 15.92
N ALA A 42 -5.06 -9.50 15.15
CA ALA A 42 -5.16 -8.09 15.48
C ALA A 42 -5.86 -7.87 16.83
N SER A 43 -6.96 -8.57 17.07
CA SER A 43 -7.66 -8.54 18.35
C SER A 43 -6.78 -9.01 19.51
N SER A 44 -5.91 -10.01 19.28
CA SER A 44 -4.98 -10.51 20.30
C SER A 44 -3.92 -9.48 20.74
N ILE A 45 -3.61 -8.51 19.89
CA ILE A 45 -2.71 -7.38 20.19
C ILE A 45 -3.47 -6.09 20.53
N GLY A 46 -4.79 -6.18 20.76
CA GLY A 46 -5.63 -5.06 21.14
C GLY A 46 -5.96 -4.10 19.99
N TRP A 47 -5.83 -4.53 18.75
CA TRP A 47 -6.17 -3.73 17.56
C TRP A 47 -7.58 -4.06 17.06
N THR A 48 -8.23 -3.04 16.51
CA THR A 48 -9.57 -3.13 15.92
C THR A 48 -9.46 -3.42 14.43
N THR A 49 -10.31 -4.30 13.92
CA THR A 49 -10.38 -4.66 12.49
C THR A 49 -11.64 -4.11 11.84
N TYR A 50 -11.47 -3.50 10.67
CA TYR A 50 -12.55 -3.08 9.78
C TYR A 50 -12.40 -3.83 8.46
N ALA A 51 -13.43 -4.57 8.07
CA ALA A 51 -13.45 -5.35 6.83
C ALA A 51 -14.26 -4.63 5.74
N GLY A 52 -13.87 -4.82 4.49
CA GLY A 52 -14.54 -4.25 3.32
C GLY A 52 -13.88 -2.98 2.81
N SER A 53 -14.55 -2.31 1.86
CA SER A 53 -14.09 -1.06 1.24
C SER A 53 -14.17 0.09 2.24
N VAL A 54 -13.11 0.26 3.03
CA VAL A 54 -12.96 1.40 3.94
C VAL A 54 -12.33 2.56 3.18
N GLU A 55 -13.03 3.69 3.10
CA GLU A 55 -12.48 4.89 2.50
C GLU A 55 -11.64 5.67 3.52
N VAL A 56 -10.38 5.91 3.19
CA VAL A 56 -9.41 6.60 4.05
C VAL A 56 -8.60 7.59 3.22
N PRO A 57 -8.41 8.85 3.66
CA PRO A 57 -7.82 9.90 2.82
C PRO A 57 -6.40 9.58 2.32
N TRP A 58 -5.61 8.85 3.10
CA TRP A 58 -4.22 8.55 2.74
C TRP A 58 -4.07 7.57 1.57
N THR A 59 -5.14 6.93 1.07
CA THR A 59 -5.07 6.10 -0.16
C THR A 59 -4.72 6.88 -1.40
N ALA A 60 -4.94 8.20 -1.41
CA ALA A 60 -4.49 9.08 -2.49
C ALA A 60 -2.97 9.00 -2.72
N ARG A 61 -2.21 8.59 -1.69
CA ARG A 61 -0.75 8.45 -1.71
C ARG A 61 -0.28 7.07 -2.15
N LEU A 62 -1.18 6.11 -2.28
CA LEU A 62 -0.86 4.75 -2.70
C LEU A 62 -0.84 4.61 -4.22
N PRO A 63 -0.11 3.61 -4.77
CA PRO A 63 -0.14 3.30 -6.19
C PRO A 63 -1.57 3.16 -6.72
N GLY A 64 -1.90 3.87 -7.80
CA GLY A 64 -3.25 3.83 -8.40
C GLY A 64 -4.30 4.71 -7.71
N ALA A 65 -4.01 5.30 -6.54
CA ALA A 65 -4.86 6.26 -5.83
C ALA A 65 -6.34 5.83 -5.66
N ASN A 66 -6.61 4.52 -5.66
CA ASN A 66 -7.95 3.94 -5.56
C ASN A 66 -8.57 4.20 -4.16
N PRO A 67 -9.60 5.05 -4.02
CA PRO A 67 -10.20 5.38 -2.73
C PRO A 67 -10.91 4.18 -2.08
N ARG A 68 -11.35 3.21 -2.90
CA ARG A 68 -12.04 1.98 -2.46
C ARG A 68 -11.10 0.76 -2.46
N GLY A 69 -9.79 1.00 -2.53
CA GLY A 69 -8.77 -0.04 -2.65
C GLY A 69 -8.45 -0.76 -1.34
N VAL A 70 -8.80 -0.19 -0.19
CA VAL A 70 -8.62 -0.84 1.11
C VAL A 70 -9.61 -1.98 1.25
N ARG A 71 -9.10 -3.18 1.45
CA ARG A 71 -9.90 -4.41 1.66
C ARG A 71 -10.12 -4.72 3.13
N CYS A 72 -9.14 -4.38 3.94
CA CYS A 72 -9.16 -4.53 5.38
C CYS A 72 -8.25 -3.48 6.00
N LEU A 73 -8.71 -2.89 7.09
CA LEU A 73 -8.01 -1.89 7.89
C LEU A 73 -7.92 -2.39 9.33
N PHE A 74 -6.75 -2.26 9.92
CA PHE A 74 -6.47 -2.57 11.31
C PHE A 74 -5.99 -1.29 11.97
N THR A 75 -6.60 -0.91 13.09
CA THR A 75 -6.19 0.28 13.83
C THR A 75 -5.91 -0.05 15.28
N GLY A 76 -4.95 0.64 15.88
CA GLY A 76 -4.61 0.45 17.28
C GLY A 76 -3.57 1.43 17.75
N ILE A 77 -3.09 1.23 18.97
CA ILE A 77 -1.99 2.00 19.53
C ILE A 77 -0.77 1.08 19.60
N TYR A 78 0.39 1.57 19.15
CA TYR A 78 1.65 0.84 19.25
C TYR A 78 2.77 1.82 19.56
N ARG A 79 3.53 1.55 20.64
CA ARG A 79 4.54 2.46 21.21
C ARG A 79 4.02 3.91 21.32
N GLU A 80 2.85 4.06 21.94
CA GLU A 80 2.19 5.34 22.23
C GLU A 80 1.65 6.11 21.01
N LEU A 81 1.86 5.62 19.79
CA LEU A 81 1.36 6.24 18.57
C LEU A 81 0.13 5.47 18.04
N PRO A 82 -0.93 6.18 17.60
CA PRO A 82 -1.99 5.54 16.83
C PRO A 82 -1.44 5.07 15.48
N VAL A 83 -1.79 3.84 15.10
CA VAL A 83 -1.32 3.19 13.88
C VAL A 83 -2.51 2.63 13.11
N SER A 84 -2.47 2.77 11.79
CA SER A 84 -3.37 2.13 10.84
C SER A 84 -2.56 1.24 9.88
N MET A 85 -2.94 -0.02 9.79
CA MET A 85 -2.38 -0.99 8.86
C MET A 85 -3.48 -1.44 7.90
N ALA A 86 -3.20 -1.54 6.60
CA ALA A 86 -4.22 -1.91 5.64
C ALA A 86 -3.71 -2.83 4.53
N GLU A 87 -4.57 -3.71 4.07
CA GLU A 87 -4.42 -4.35 2.77
C GLU A 87 -5.10 -3.51 1.70
N TYR A 88 -4.35 -3.17 0.67
CA TYR A 88 -4.75 -2.30 -0.42
C TYR A 88 -4.62 -3.02 -1.75
N THR A 89 -5.57 -2.81 -2.66
CA THR A 89 -5.52 -3.34 -4.02
C THR A 89 -5.96 -2.31 -5.04
N TYR A 90 -5.30 -2.32 -6.18
CA TYR A 90 -5.74 -1.58 -7.36
C TYR A 90 -5.53 -2.42 -8.62
N GLN A 91 -6.32 -2.11 -9.65
CA GLN A 91 -6.29 -2.84 -10.91
C GLN A 91 -5.71 -1.95 -12.01
N THR A 92 -4.88 -2.53 -12.86
CA THR A 92 -4.43 -1.88 -14.10
C THR A 92 -4.98 -2.65 -15.28
N THR A 93 -5.57 -1.96 -16.24
CA THR A 93 -6.13 -2.59 -17.44
C THR A 93 -5.28 -2.23 -18.66
N HIS A 94 -4.73 -3.25 -19.31
CA HIS A 94 -3.91 -3.11 -20.50
C HIS A 94 -4.69 -3.60 -21.72
N THR A 95 -4.90 -2.72 -22.69
CA THR A 95 -5.54 -3.06 -23.96
C THR A 95 -4.46 -3.26 -25.01
N THR A 96 -4.31 -4.48 -25.50
CA THR A 96 -3.39 -4.83 -26.58
C THR A 96 -4.17 -5.14 -27.85
N TYR A 97 -3.72 -4.61 -28.98
CA TYR A 97 -4.29 -4.93 -30.28
C TYR A 97 -3.38 -5.94 -30.96
N VAL A 98 -3.85 -7.19 -31.08
CA VAL A 98 -3.11 -8.27 -31.75
C VAL A 98 -4.01 -8.84 -32.83
N ASN A 99 -3.54 -8.86 -34.08
CA ASN A 99 -4.25 -9.42 -35.23
C ASN A 99 -5.69 -8.89 -35.42
N GLY A 100 -5.92 -7.60 -35.20
CA GLY A 100 -7.24 -6.98 -35.32
C GLY A 100 -8.23 -7.31 -34.19
N GLN A 101 -7.79 -8.05 -33.16
CA GLN A 101 -8.57 -8.32 -31.96
C GLN A 101 -8.06 -7.49 -30.78
N THR A 102 -8.99 -6.93 -30.02
CA THR A 102 -8.74 -6.22 -28.78
C THR A 102 -8.63 -7.22 -27.65
N GLN A 103 -7.43 -7.39 -27.09
CA GLN A 103 -7.20 -8.16 -25.88
C GLN A 103 -7.11 -7.21 -24.69
N VAL A 104 -8.01 -7.38 -23.72
CA VAL A 104 -8.02 -6.61 -22.47
C VAL A 104 -7.48 -7.50 -21.37
N THR A 105 -6.34 -7.13 -20.78
CA THR A 105 -5.74 -7.83 -19.64
C THR A 105 -5.87 -6.96 -18.40
N THR A 106 -6.37 -7.52 -17.30
CA THR A 106 -6.51 -6.82 -16.02
C THR A 106 -5.55 -7.42 -15.01
N ASP A 107 -4.59 -6.62 -14.56
CA ASP A 107 -3.62 -6.99 -13.54
C ASP A 107 -4.06 -6.43 -12.18
N ASN A 108 -4.04 -7.31 -11.16
CA ASN A 108 -4.30 -6.92 -9.77
C ASN A 108 -2.98 -6.70 -9.04
N HIS A 109 -2.87 -5.59 -8.33
CA HIS A 109 -1.70 -5.28 -7.53
C HIS A 109 -2.09 -5.13 -6.06
N ASP A 110 -1.58 -6.05 -5.24
CA ASP A 110 -1.81 -6.05 -3.80
C ASP A 110 -0.64 -5.36 -3.08
N PHE A 111 -0.97 -4.51 -2.12
CA PHE A 111 -0.03 -3.80 -1.25
C PHE A 111 -0.48 -3.88 0.20
N VAL A 112 0.48 -3.69 1.09
CA VAL A 112 0.24 -3.41 2.50
C VAL A 112 0.66 -1.99 2.78
N ALA A 113 -0.21 -1.21 3.41
CA ALA A 113 0.08 0.14 3.87
C ALA A 113 0.20 0.16 5.39
N CYS A 114 1.19 0.90 5.88
CA CYS A 114 1.40 1.22 7.29
C CYS A 114 1.36 2.74 7.44
N VAL A 115 0.46 3.22 8.29
CA VAL A 115 0.31 4.64 8.60
C VAL A 115 0.47 4.83 10.09
N VAL A 116 1.45 5.65 10.48
CA VAL A 116 1.62 6.12 11.86
C VAL A 116 1.03 7.53 11.93
N HIS A 117 0.07 7.73 12.83
CA HIS A 117 -0.57 9.01 13.06
C HIS A 117 0.22 9.79 14.11
N LEU A 118 0.82 10.88 13.68
CA LEU A 118 1.68 11.75 14.45
C LEU A 118 0.86 12.78 15.24
N PRO A 119 1.36 13.24 16.40
CA PRO A 119 0.67 14.24 17.23
C PRO A 119 0.72 15.66 16.65
N TYR A 120 1.53 15.90 15.62
CA TYR A 120 1.72 17.20 14.99
C TYR A 120 1.47 17.12 13.48
N THR A 121 1.13 18.26 12.90
CA THR A 121 0.95 18.42 11.46
C THR A 121 2.29 18.75 10.79
N TYR A 122 2.61 18.01 9.74
CA TYR A 122 3.83 18.15 8.96
C TYR A 122 3.52 18.57 7.51
N PRO A 123 4.47 19.26 6.84
CA PRO A 123 4.36 19.53 5.41
C PRO A 123 4.38 18.24 4.59
N GLY A 124 3.89 18.33 3.36
CA GLY A 124 3.98 17.24 2.39
C GLY A 124 5.43 16.96 2.03
N ILE A 125 5.95 15.79 2.43
CA ILE A 125 7.31 15.35 2.12
C ILE A 125 7.26 13.86 1.72
N GLU A 126 7.96 13.48 0.66
CA GLU A 126 8.29 12.08 0.38
C GLU A 126 9.80 11.91 0.34
N VAL A 127 10.29 10.82 0.93
CA VAL A 127 11.64 10.32 0.73
C VAL A 127 11.59 8.94 0.11
N ALA A 128 12.22 8.78 -1.05
CA ALA A 128 12.31 7.52 -1.76
C ALA A 128 13.71 7.26 -2.27
N SER A 129 14.21 6.02 -2.17
CA SER A 129 15.46 5.61 -2.82
C SER A 129 15.37 5.83 -4.33
N ARG A 130 16.46 6.31 -4.94
CA ARG A 130 16.52 6.45 -6.40
C ARG A 130 16.42 5.08 -7.07
N GLY A 131 15.68 5.03 -8.17
CA GLY A 131 15.35 3.77 -8.86
C GLY A 131 14.24 2.96 -8.19
N SER A 132 13.72 3.38 -7.03
CA SER A 132 12.49 2.79 -6.51
C SER A 132 11.31 3.18 -7.40
N GLY A 133 10.41 2.23 -7.66
CA GLY A 133 9.16 2.48 -8.37
C GLY A 133 8.12 3.26 -7.56
N SER A 134 8.53 3.98 -6.49
CA SER A 134 7.60 4.73 -5.66
C SER A 134 7.00 5.89 -6.45
N ARG A 135 5.68 6.00 -6.38
CA ARG A 135 4.90 7.04 -7.08
C ARG A 135 4.05 7.84 -6.11
N MET A 136 4.43 7.90 -4.82
CA MET A 136 3.65 8.64 -3.82
C MET A 136 3.58 10.11 -4.24
N TRP A 137 4.68 10.74 -4.61
CA TRP A 137 4.83 12.18 -4.84
C TRP A 137 3.74 12.80 -5.72
N ARG A 138 3.12 12.02 -6.61
CA ARG A 138 2.00 12.46 -7.46
C ARG A 138 0.78 12.94 -6.68
N TRP A 139 0.63 12.56 -5.41
CA TRP A 139 -0.43 13.06 -4.55
C TRP A 139 -0.18 14.50 -4.09
N LEU A 140 1.07 14.98 -4.12
CA LEU A 140 1.42 16.35 -3.77
C LEU A 140 0.86 17.29 -4.84
N ASN A 141 -0.26 17.95 -4.53
CA ASN A 141 -0.89 18.94 -5.39
C ASN A 141 -0.10 20.26 -5.33
N GLY A 142 0.99 20.36 -6.09
CA GLY A 142 1.84 21.55 -6.21
C GLY A 142 2.83 21.41 -7.37
N PRO A 143 3.57 22.48 -7.75
CA PRO A 143 4.68 22.32 -8.68
C PRO A 143 5.68 21.33 -8.08
N ASP A 144 6.15 20.37 -8.88
CA ASP A 144 7.12 19.37 -8.41
C ASP A 144 8.40 20.09 -7.99
N HIS A 145 8.63 20.18 -6.69
CA HIS A 145 9.85 20.70 -6.12
C HIS A 145 10.61 19.55 -5.50
N THR A 146 11.69 19.15 -6.18
CA THR A 146 12.70 18.28 -5.60
C THR A 146 13.39 19.09 -4.50
N GLY A 147 13.26 18.63 -3.26
CA GLY A 147 14.01 19.16 -2.13
C GLY A 147 15.38 18.48 -2.06
N GLU A 148 16.39 19.23 -1.62
CA GLU A 148 17.70 18.67 -1.28
C GLU A 148 17.94 18.85 0.21
N VAL A 149 18.39 17.78 0.87
CA VAL A 149 18.77 17.86 2.28
C VAL A 149 20.10 18.62 2.41
N GLY A 150 20.92 18.62 1.36
CA GLY A 150 22.23 19.27 1.31
C GLY A 150 23.35 18.35 1.82
N ILE A 151 23.16 17.05 1.71
CA ILE A 151 24.16 16.03 2.08
C ILE A 151 24.36 15.15 0.86
N ASP A 152 25.48 15.33 0.17
CA ASP A 152 25.75 14.74 -1.15
C ASP A 152 25.52 13.23 -1.20
N GLU A 153 25.96 12.49 -0.17
CA GLU A 153 25.76 11.04 -0.08
C GLU A 153 24.28 10.66 -0.06
N PHE A 154 23.47 11.41 0.68
CA PHE A 154 22.04 11.19 0.79
C PHE A 154 21.30 11.62 -0.47
N ASP A 155 21.57 12.82 -0.98
CA ASP A 155 20.88 13.37 -2.15
C ASP A 155 21.25 12.61 -3.45
N ARG A 156 22.39 11.90 -3.45
CA ARG A 156 22.76 10.92 -4.48
C ARG A 156 21.89 9.67 -4.46
N ASP A 157 21.66 9.09 -3.29
CA ASP A 157 21.02 7.76 -3.18
C ASP A 157 19.49 7.84 -2.99
N PHE A 158 18.99 9.00 -2.55
CA PHE A 158 17.58 9.27 -2.29
C PHE A 158 17.08 10.48 -3.08
N ARG A 159 15.77 10.52 -3.29
CA ARG A 159 15.05 11.66 -3.85
C ARG A 159 14.05 12.14 -2.81
N VAL A 160 14.04 13.45 -2.58
CA VAL A 160 13.06 14.10 -1.71
C VAL A 160 12.13 14.96 -2.54
N HIS A 161 10.82 14.72 -2.43
CA HIS A 161 9.79 15.60 -2.98
C HIS A 161 9.12 16.34 -1.84
N SER A 162 8.85 17.63 -2.01
CA SER A 162 8.13 18.39 -0.99
C SER A 162 7.25 19.48 -1.57
N THR A 163 6.13 19.76 -0.89
CA THR A 163 5.36 20.99 -1.13
C THR A 163 6.00 22.23 -0.52
N HIS A 164 6.94 22.07 0.41
CA HIS A 164 7.62 23.13 1.15
C HIS A 164 9.13 22.84 1.26
N PRO A 165 9.91 23.00 0.16
CA PRO A 165 11.32 22.64 0.11
C PRO A 165 12.18 23.30 1.21
N GLU A 166 11.82 24.51 1.62
CA GLU A 166 12.48 25.26 2.69
C GLU A 166 12.37 24.59 4.07
N LEU A 167 11.36 23.74 4.28
CA LEU A 167 11.14 23.00 5.53
C LEU A 167 11.81 21.61 5.53
N VAL A 168 12.32 21.14 4.39
CA VAL A 168 12.88 19.78 4.25
C VAL A 168 14.02 19.54 5.24
N ARG A 169 14.92 20.51 5.43
CA ARG A 169 16.06 20.38 6.36
C ARG A 169 15.66 20.45 7.84
N GLN A 170 14.51 21.06 8.13
CA GLN A 170 13.97 21.09 9.48
C GLN A 170 13.37 19.72 9.83
N VAL A 171 12.65 19.11 8.90
CA VAL A 171 12.01 17.79 9.12
C VAL A 171 13.01 16.64 8.99
N ILE A 172 13.92 16.69 8.02
CA ILE A 172 14.91 15.64 7.76
C ILE A 172 16.24 16.02 8.41
N GLY A 173 16.35 15.73 9.71
CA GLY A 173 17.57 15.99 10.48
C GLY A 173 18.69 14.97 10.23
N PRO A 174 19.92 15.24 10.73
CA PRO A 174 21.08 14.37 10.51
C PRO A 174 20.91 12.92 10.99
N ALA A 175 20.11 12.70 12.04
CA ALA A 175 19.84 11.35 12.54
C ALA A 175 18.98 10.53 11.58
N LEU A 176 18.01 11.16 10.92
CA LEU A 176 17.17 10.51 9.92
C LEU A 176 17.98 10.20 8.65
N VAL A 177 18.85 11.12 8.24
CA VAL A 177 19.80 10.90 7.13
C VAL A 177 20.67 9.69 7.37
N ARG A 178 21.33 9.59 8.55
CA ARG A 178 22.15 8.42 8.89
C ARG A 178 21.35 7.12 8.89
N THR A 179 20.09 7.17 9.30
CA THR A 179 19.21 5.99 9.33
C THR A 179 18.88 5.51 7.91
N HIS A 180 18.66 6.43 6.97
CA HIS A 180 18.48 6.12 5.55
C HIS A 180 19.76 5.56 4.93
N LEU A 181 20.91 6.20 5.15
CA LEU A 181 22.20 5.73 4.63
C LEU A 181 22.59 4.35 5.18
N ALA A 182 22.13 3.99 6.38
CA ALA A 182 22.31 2.66 6.96
C ALA A 182 21.29 1.61 6.45
N GLY A 183 20.37 1.97 5.55
CA GLY A 183 19.33 1.07 5.04
C GLY A 183 18.27 0.69 6.08
N MET A 184 18.17 1.44 7.18
CA MET A 184 17.26 1.15 8.29
C MET A 184 15.94 1.92 8.23
N ALA A 185 15.80 2.86 7.29
CA ALA A 185 14.55 3.59 7.04
C ALA A 185 13.92 3.12 5.72
N PRO A 186 12.61 2.82 5.71
CA PRO A 186 11.90 2.53 4.47
C PRO A 186 11.70 3.80 3.63
N ASN A 187 11.23 3.65 2.39
CA ASN A 187 10.64 4.77 1.65
C ASN A 187 9.36 5.21 2.36
N TRP A 188 9.17 6.51 2.55
CA TRP A 188 8.03 7.04 3.30
C TRP A 188 7.51 8.34 2.70
N SER A 189 6.24 8.62 2.96
CA SER A 189 5.64 9.93 2.71
C SER A 189 4.96 10.46 3.98
N LEU A 190 4.99 11.77 4.14
CA LEU A 190 4.50 12.50 5.29
C LEU A 190 3.53 13.57 4.80
N HIS A 191 2.37 13.67 5.43
CA HIS A 191 1.39 14.70 5.13
C HIS A 191 0.43 14.90 6.29
N GLY A 192 0.28 16.14 6.75
CA GLY A 192 -0.55 16.41 7.90
C GLY A 192 -0.04 15.59 9.08
N THR A 193 -0.90 14.76 9.65
CA THR A 193 -0.55 13.86 10.76
C THR A 193 -0.07 12.49 10.30
N ASP A 194 -0.04 12.17 9.02
CA ASP A 194 0.10 10.79 8.58
C ASP A 194 1.47 10.51 7.96
N LEU A 195 2.28 9.72 8.66
CA LEU A 195 3.49 9.10 8.12
C LEU A 195 3.13 7.74 7.51
N LEU A 196 3.28 7.62 6.20
CA LEU A 196 2.86 6.46 5.41
C LEU A 196 4.05 5.74 4.78
N VAL A 197 4.03 4.42 4.88
CA VAL A 197 4.90 3.48 4.16
C VAL A 197 4.00 2.43 3.51
N TYR A 198 4.38 1.93 2.34
CA TYR A 198 3.73 0.76 1.75
C TYR A 198 4.74 -0.16 1.08
N TRP A 199 4.36 -1.42 0.93
CA TRP A 199 5.12 -2.42 0.20
C TRP A 199 4.19 -3.37 -0.54
N GLN A 200 4.72 -4.01 -1.58
CA GLN A 200 3.94 -4.95 -2.38
C GLN A 200 3.70 -6.26 -1.61
N GLY A 201 2.53 -6.84 -1.81
CA GLY A 201 2.13 -8.12 -1.26
C GLY A 201 0.90 -8.04 -0.37
N ARG A 202 0.75 -9.05 0.48
CA ARG A 202 -0.37 -9.18 1.42
C ARG A 202 0.13 -9.11 2.85
N MET A 203 -0.78 -8.85 3.77
CA MET A 203 -0.45 -8.74 5.17
C MET A 203 -0.12 -10.11 5.76
N GLU A 204 1.03 -10.19 6.42
CA GLU A 204 1.50 -11.35 7.17
C GLU A 204 1.70 -10.93 8.63
N PRO A 205 1.03 -11.56 9.62
CA PRO A 205 1.11 -11.18 11.03
C PRO A 205 2.53 -10.99 11.55
N THR A 206 3.44 -11.87 11.14
CA THR A 206 4.85 -11.88 11.56
C THR A 206 5.64 -10.68 11.06
N ARG A 207 5.20 -10.04 9.96
CA ARG A 207 5.86 -8.87 9.36
C ARG A 207 5.27 -7.54 9.81
N VAL A 208 4.06 -7.52 10.38
CA VAL A 208 3.38 -6.27 10.71
C VAL A 208 4.14 -5.48 11.77
N LEU A 209 4.40 -6.06 12.95
CA LEU A 209 5.04 -5.31 14.04
C LEU A 209 6.47 -4.84 13.68
N PRO A 210 7.34 -5.65 13.04
CA PRO A 210 8.63 -5.17 12.55
C PRO A 210 8.51 -4.01 11.54
N ALA A 211 7.51 -4.06 10.65
CA ALA A 211 7.26 -2.98 9.72
C ALA A 211 6.84 -1.70 10.46
N VAL A 212 5.90 -1.79 11.40
CA VAL A 212 5.48 -0.63 12.22
C VAL A 212 6.65 -0.07 13.02
N ASP A 213 7.49 -0.91 13.61
CA ASP A 213 8.71 -0.48 14.32
C ASP A 213 9.63 0.36 13.41
N SER A 214 9.77 -0.02 12.14
CA SER A 214 10.56 0.75 11.16
C SER A 214 9.95 2.14 10.87
N VAL A 215 8.62 2.23 10.80
CA VAL A 215 7.92 3.50 10.56
C VAL A 215 7.96 4.39 11.80
N ILE A 216 7.79 3.82 12.99
CA ILE A 216 7.92 4.54 14.26
C ILE A 216 9.35 5.04 14.48
N ARG A 217 10.37 4.29 14.04
CA ARG A 217 11.76 4.78 14.02
C ARG A 217 11.88 6.07 13.21
N VAL A 218 11.28 6.12 12.02
CA VAL A 218 11.24 7.35 11.22
C VAL A 218 10.49 8.45 11.96
N ALA A 219 9.29 8.17 12.49
CA ALA A 219 8.49 9.13 13.25
C ALA A 219 9.26 9.79 14.40
N ASN A 220 10.03 9.00 15.15
CA ASN A 220 10.84 9.48 16.28
C ASN A 220 12.05 10.32 15.87
N LEU A 221 12.46 10.25 14.60
CA LEU A 221 13.60 10.97 14.05
C LEU A 221 13.19 12.19 13.20
N LEU A 222 11.89 12.40 12.99
CA LEU A 222 11.39 13.62 12.35
C LEU A 222 11.75 14.83 13.22
N GLY A 223 12.31 15.85 12.58
CA GLY A 223 12.59 17.11 13.25
C GLY A 223 11.30 17.81 13.71
N ARG A 224 11.42 18.54 14.82
CA ARG A 224 10.35 19.31 15.44
C ARG A 224 10.57 20.78 15.16
#